data_AF-D8F0N1-F1
#
_entry.id   AF-D8F0N1-F1
#
_cell.length_a   1.000
_cell.length_b   1.000
_cell.length_c   1.000
_cell.angle_alpha   90.00
_cell.angle_beta   90.00
_cell.angle_gamma   90.00
#
_symmetry.space_group_name_H-M   'P 1'
#
loop_
_entity.id
_entity.type
_entity.pdbx_description
1 polymer ?
#
loop_
_entity_poly.entity_id
_entity_poly.type
_entity_poly.pdbx_seq_one_letter_code
_entity_poly.pdbx_strand_id
1 'polypeptide(L)'
;MDITPEAFRKRLSRGRKSMQDFMLKHCGLINRNNSCRCHKIAAKKLKSGLTSPSKRSFVKKATAEKGRAETLAYLKELSEIDRMLSMFRRYPEYQSPDAFTNIVKDLIDPRNYKFFVQ
;
A
#
# COMPACT_ATOMS: atom_id res chain seq x y z
N MET A 1 13.08 -15.16 -5.97
CA MET A 1 13.08 -15.64 -4.57
C MET A 1 12.34 -16.97 -4.60
N ASP A 2 13.02 -18.09 -4.33
CA ASP A 2 12.36 -19.40 -4.20
C ASP A 2 11.74 -19.51 -2.82
N ILE A 3 10.49 -19.06 -2.67
CA ILE A 3 9.71 -19.20 -1.43
C ILE A 3 8.25 -19.53 -1.75
N THR A 4 7.60 -20.26 -0.85
CA THR A 4 6.18 -20.57 -1.00
C THR A 4 5.30 -19.32 -0.89
N PRO A 5 4.12 -19.29 -1.53
CA PRO A 5 3.17 -18.20 -1.40
C PRO A 5 2.81 -17.87 0.07
N GLU A 6 2.72 -18.87 0.94
CA GLU A 6 2.43 -18.75 2.36
C GLU A 6 3.56 -18.00 3.08
N ALA A 7 4.82 -18.38 2.80
CA ALA A 7 5.99 -17.74 3.35
C ALA A 7 6.09 -16.27 2.88
N PHE A 8 5.80 -16.02 1.60
CA PHE A 8 5.73 -14.66 1.07
C PHE A 8 4.68 -13.81 1.80
N ARG A 9 3.44 -14.31 1.93
CA ARG A 9 2.35 -13.60 2.64
C ARG A 9 2.73 -13.27 4.09
N LYS A 10 3.33 -14.21 4.81
CA LYS A 10 3.80 -14.00 6.20
C LYS A 10 4.92 -12.97 6.27
N ARG A 11 5.93 -13.05 5.39
CA ARG A 11 7.04 -12.08 5.35
C ARG A 11 6.53 -10.67 5.03
N LEU A 12 5.64 -10.55 4.04
CA LEU A 12 5.03 -9.27 3.67
C LEU A 12 4.23 -8.66 4.83
N SER A 13 3.42 -9.47 5.51
CA SER A 13 2.67 -9.02 6.70
C SER A 13 3.59 -8.50 7.80
N ARG A 14 4.65 -9.26 8.13
CA ARG A 14 5.65 -8.84 9.13
C ARG A 14 6.42 -7.59 8.72
N GLY A 15 6.82 -7.49 7.45
CA GLY A 15 7.52 -6.32 6.91
C GLY A 15 6.67 -5.06 6.98
N ARG A 16 5.39 -5.15 6.59
CA ARG A 16 4.44 -4.03 6.72
C ARG A 16 4.27 -3.59 8.16
N LYS A 17 4.10 -4.54 9.10
CA LYS A 17 3.99 -4.23 10.53
C LYS A 17 5.24 -3.55 11.08
N SER A 18 6.43 -4.08 10.76
CA SER A 18 7.70 -3.49 11.17
C SER A 18 7.87 -2.05 10.66
N MET A 19 7.51 -1.79 9.40
CA MET A 19 7.54 -0.44 8.83
C MET A 19 6.55 0.50 9.54
N GLN A 20 5.34 0.03 9.85
CA GLN A 20 4.36 0.80 10.61
C GLN A 20 4.88 1.13 12.02
N ASP A 21 5.42 0.16 12.73
CA ASP A 21 5.98 0.33 14.08
C ASP A 21 7.14 1.34 14.09
N PHE A 22 8.02 1.26 13.10
CA PHE A 22 9.09 2.25 12.91
C PHE A 22 8.52 3.66 12.70
N MET A 23 7.55 3.81 11.79
CA MET A 23 6.97 5.12 11.49
C MET A 23 6.20 5.68 12.69
N LEU A 24 5.49 4.87 13.47
CA LEU A 24 4.79 5.30 14.68
C LEU A 24 5.75 5.88 15.73
N LYS A 25 6.95 5.28 15.86
CA LYS A 25 7.98 5.70 16.82
C LYS A 25 8.84 6.87 16.35
N HIS A 26 8.98 7.06 15.04
CA HIS A 26 9.97 8.01 14.51
C HIS A 26 9.42 9.06 13.56
N CYS A 27 8.32 8.81 12.84
CA CYS A 27 7.81 9.72 11.82
C CYS A 27 6.87 10.77 12.41
N GLY A 28 7.18 12.05 12.19
CA GLY A 28 6.35 13.17 12.65
C GLY A 28 5.07 13.39 11.85
N LEU A 29 4.98 12.80 10.64
CA LEU A 29 3.76 12.81 9.83
C LEU A 29 2.72 11.83 10.39
N ILE A 30 3.18 10.69 10.92
CA ILE A 30 2.33 9.65 11.50
C ILE A 30 1.98 9.96 12.96
N ASN A 31 2.97 10.34 13.76
CA ASN A 31 2.77 10.75 15.15
C ASN A 31 3.42 12.12 15.38
N ARG A 32 2.57 13.13 15.66
CA ARG A 32 2.99 14.55 15.76
C ARG A 32 4.01 14.80 16.88
N ASN A 33 4.03 13.95 17.91
CA ASN A 33 4.96 14.03 19.03
C ASN A 33 6.41 13.68 18.64
N ASN A 34 6.61 12.96 17.53
CA ASN A 34 7.94 12.65 17.04
C ASN A 34 8.60 13.89 16.44
N SER A 35 9.93 14.02 16.54
CA SER A 35 10.69 15.19 16.08
C SER A 35 10.95 15.21 14.57
N CYS A 36 10.79 14.09 13.86
CA CYS A 36 11.04 13.99 12.42
C CYS A 36 10.15 14.95 11.63
N ARG A 37 10.74 15.73 10.73
CA ARG A 37 10.03 16.66 9.84
C ARG A 37 10.64 16.58 8.45
N CYS A 38 9.87 16.12 7.46
CA CYS A 38 10.36 15.88 6.10
C CYS A 38 11.01 17.13 5.48
N HIS A 39 10.44 18.32 5.69
CA HIS A 39 11.03 19.57 5.19
C HIS A 39 12.41 19.87 5.78
N LYS A 40 12.64 19.55 7.07
CA LYS A 40 13.95 19.72 7.72
C LYS A 40 14.97 18.72 7.16
N ILE A 41 14.56 17.47 6.96
CA ILE A 41 15.41 16.41 6.40
C ILE A 41 15.78 16.74 4.94
N ALA A 42 14.80 17.17 4.14
CA ALA A 42 15.01 17.57 2.75
C ALA A 42 15.97 18.77 2.66
N ALA A 43 15.77 19.81 3.46
CA ALA A 43 16.66 20.97 3.51
C ALA A 43 18.10 20.57 3.91
N LYS A 44 18.26 19.68 4.90
CA LYS A 44 19.58 19.18 5.32
C LYS A 44 20.28 18.41 4.19
N LYS A 45 19.56 17.52 3.50
CA LYS A 45 20.11 16.73 2.37
C LYS A 45 20.50 17.61 1.18
N LEU A 46 19.75 18.67 0.93
CA LEU A 46 20.07 19.67 -0.09
C LEU A 46 21.36 20.41 0.26
N LYS A 47 21.48 20.89 1.51
CA LYS A 47 22.68 21.58 2.01
C LYS A 47 23.92 20.69 2.01
N SER A 48 23.78 19.40 2.32
CA SER A 48 24.90 18.45 2.36
C SER A 48 25.28 17.88 0.99
N GLY A 49 24.67 18.35 -0.11
CA GLY A 49 24.93 17.87 -1.47
C GLY A 49 24.44 16.44 -1.76
N LEU A 50 23.76 15.78 -0.81
CA LEU A 50 23.22 14.43 -0.98
C LEU A 50 22.08 14.40 -2.00
N THR A 51 21.43 15.53 -2.22
CA THR A 51 20.43 15.75 -3.28
C THR A 51 20.85 16.98 -4.06
N SER A 52 21.08 16.84 -5.36
CA SER A 52 21.41 17.97 -6.22
C SER A 52 20.13 18.73 -6.63
N PRO A 53 20.08 20.07 -6.48
CA PRO A 53 18.98 20.87 -7.01
C PRO A 53 18.84 20.75 -8.54
N SER A 54 19.94 20.50 -9.25
CA SER A 54 19.96 20.40 -10.72
C SER A 54 19.48 19.03 -11.23
N LYS A 55 19.54 17.98 -10.40
CA LYS A 55 18.91 16.68 -10.69
C LYS A 55 17.46 16.73 -10.22
N ARG A 56 16.55 17.10 -11.14
CA ARG A 56 15.07 17.12 -11.02
C ARG A 56 14.50 15.75 -10.59
N SER A 57 14.72 15.39 -9.34
CA SER A 57 14.14 14.20 -8.70
C SER A 57 12.82 14.53 -7.97
N PHE A 58 12.47 15.81 -7.88
CA PHE A 58 11.22 16.27 -7.28
C PHE A 58 10.18 16.56 -8.36
N VAL A 59 8.96 16.06 -8.13
CA VAL A 59 7.80 16.32 -8.99
C VAL A 59 7.42 17.81 -8.90
N LYS A 60 7.05 18.41 -10.04
CA LYS A 60 6.54 19.79 -10.08
C LYS A 60 5.30 19.93 -9.19
N LYS A 61 5.17 21.07 -8.48
CA LYS A 61 4.08 21.31 -7.51
C LYS A 61 2.68 21.05 -8.09
N ALA A 62 2.37 21.59 -9.27
CA ALA A 62 1.06 21.40 -9.91
C ALA A 62 0.73 19.91 -10.18
N THR A 63 1.73 19.14 -10.63
CA THR A 63 1.58 17.68 -10.85
C THR A 63 1.41 16.93 -9.54
N ALA A 64 2.14 17.35 -8.49
CA ALA A 64 2.03 16.75 -7.16
C ALA A 64 0.66 17.03 -6.50
N GLU A 65 0.09 18.22 -6.69
CA GLU A 65 -1.23 18.58 -6.16
C GLU A 65 -2.36 17.77 -6.82
N LYS A 66 -2.36 17.65 -8.15
CA LYS A 66 -3.32 16.82 -8.87
C LYS A 66 -3.24 15.36 -8.43
N GLY A 67 -2.03 14.77 -8.45
CA GLY A 67 -1.84 13.38 -8.04
C GLY A 67 -2.23 13.12 -6.59
N ARG A 68 -2.08 14.10 -5.70
CA ARG A 68 -2.49 13.98 -4.29
C ARG A 68 -4.00 13.90 -4.13
N ALA A 69 -4.77 14.75 -4.82
CA ALA A 69 -6.23 14.73 -4.71
C ALA A 69 -6.80 13.40 -5.19
N GLU A 70 -6.34 12.90 -6.34
CA GLU A 70 -6.72 11.59 -6.88
C GLU A 70 -6.33 10.47 -5.91
N THR A 71 -5.09 10.48 -5.38
CA THR A 71 -4.64 9.48 -4.41
C THR A 71 -5.52 9.45 -3.16
N LEU A 72 -5.94 10.63 -2.65
CA LEU A 72 -6.82 10.70 -1.48
C LEU A 72 -8.22 10.15 -1.76
N ALA A 73 -8.76 10.38 -2.96
CA ALA A 73 -10.02 9.79 -3.38
C ALA A 73 -9.94 8.26 -3.42
N TYR A 74 -8.89 7.70 -4.05
CA TYR A 74 -8.68 6.25 -4.08
C TYR A 74 -8.47 5.65 -2.68
N LEU A 75 -7.75 6.33 -1.79
CA LEU A 75 -7.58 5.87 -0.41
C LEU A 75 -8.91 5.82 0.34
N LYS A 76 -9.81 6.76 0.07
CA LYS A 76 -11.16 6.74 0.64
C LYS A 76 -11.95 5.53 0.14
N GLU A 77 -11.96 5.28 -1.16
CA GLU A 77 -12.62 4.11 -1.75
C GLU A 77 -12.07 2.80 -1.17
N LEU A 78 -10.74 2.66 -1.07
CA LEU A 78 -10.10 1.50 -0.45
C LEU A 78 -10.53 1.31 1.01
N SER A 79 -10.70 2.39 1.77
CA SER A 79 -11.17 2.31 3.15
C SER A 79 -12.63 1.85 3.27
N GLU A 80 -13.48 2.23 2.31
CA GLU A 80 -14.88 1.79 2.25
C GLU A 80 -14.96 0.30 1.91
N ILE A 81 -14.15 -0.16 0.94
CA ILE A 81 -14.03 -1.58 0.59
C ILE A 81 -13.54 -2.40 1.80
N ASP A 82 -12.49 -1.95 2.49
CA ASP A 82 -11.95 -2.68 3.65
C ASP A 82 -12.97 -2.76 4.80
N ARG A 83 -13.74 -1.69 5.03
CA ARG A 83 -14.86 -1.70 5.98
C ARG A 83 -15.91 -2.73 5.59
N MET A 84 -16.33 -2.74 4.33
CA MET A 84 -17.31 -3.71 3.83
C MET A 84 -16.81 -5.16 4.00
N LEU A 85 -15.58 -5.43 3.58
CA LEU A 85 -14.95 -6.76 3.74
C LEU A 85 -14.85 -7.19 5.20
N SER A 86 -14.58 -6.25 6.11
CA SER A 86 -14.52 -6.54 7.54
C SER A 86 -15.86 -7.02 8.12
N MET A 87 -16.98 -6.52 7.57
CA MET A 87 -18.33 -6.98 7.92
C MET A 87 -18.54 -8.40 7.41
N PHE A 88 -18.39 -8.65 6.10
CA PHE A 88 -18.56 -9.99 5.51
C PHE A 88 -17.73 -11.08 6.20
N ARG A 89 -16.49 -10.78 6.62
CA ARG A 89 -15.62 -11.72 7.34
C ARG A 89 -16.11 -12.08 8.76
N ARG A 90 -16.91 -11.21 9.39
CA ARG A 90 -17.44 -11.42 10.75
C ARG A 90 -18.75 -12.21 10.78
N TYR A 91 -19.47 -12.31 9.67
CA TYR A 91 -20.77 -12.98 9.59
C TYR A 91 -20.63 -14.35 8.90
N PRO A 92 -20.76 -15.46 9.64
CA PRO A 92 -20.59 -16.82 9.11
C PRO A 92 -21.55 -17.16 7.97
N GLU A 93 -22.75 -16.57 7.94
CA GLU A 93 -23.77 -16.87 6.92
C GLU A 93 -23.36 -16.44 5.50
N TYR A 94 -22.41 -15.50 5.39
CA TYR A 94 -21.85 -15.07 4.10
C TYR A 94 -20.62 -15.89 3.67
N GLN A 95 -20.20 -16.88 4.46
CA GLN A 95 -19.16 -17.80 4.02
C GLN A 95 -19.72 -18.72 2.94
N SER A 96 -19.24 -18.49 1.71
CA SER A 96 -19.57 -19.37 0.60
C SER A 96 -18.95 -20.75 0.82
N PRO A 97 -19.66 -21.85 0.49
CA PRO A 97 -19.06 -23.18 0.47
C PRO A 97 -17.77 -23.21 -0.35
N ASP A 98 -16.77 -23.96 0.11
CA ASP A 98 -15.47 -24.07 -0.56
C ASP A 98 -15.62 -24.47 -2.03
N ALA A 99 -16.61 -25.32 -2.35
CA ALA A 99 -16.95 -25.73 -3.71
C ALA A 99 -17.26 -24.54 -4.62
N PHE A 100 -18.11 -23.60 -4.18
CA PHE A 100 -18.44 -22.42 -4.97
C PHE A 100 -17.24 -21.47 -5.10
N THR A 101 -16.48 -21.29 -4.02
CA THR A 101 -15.26 -20.48 -4.03
C THR A 101 -14.24 -21.03 -5.03
N ASN A 102 -14.09 -22.34 -5.13
CA ASN A 102 -13.19 -22.98 -6.08
C ASN A 102 -13.69 -22.83 -7.52
N ILE A 103 -15.00 -23.00 -7.78
CA ILE A 103 -15.59 -22.75 -9.10
C ILE A 103 -15.30 -21.32 -9.56
N VAL A 104 -15.50 -20.32 -8.69
CA VAL A 104 -15.23 -18.92 -9.04
C VAL A 104 -13.74 -18.71 -9.29
N LYS A 105 -12.84 -19.28 -8.47
CA LYS A 105 -11.39 -19.20 -8.67
C LYS A 105 -10.96 -19.77 -10.02
N ASP A 106 -11.52 -20.92 -10.41
CA ASP A 106 -11.22 -21.54 -11.71
C ASP A 106 -11.73 -20.68 -12.88
N LEU A 107 -12.91 -20.07 -12.73
CA LEU A 107 -13.51 -19.20 -13.73
C LEU A 107 -12.72 -17.89 -13.95
N ILE A 108 -12.07 -17.37 -12.91
CA ILE A 108 -11.27 -16.14 -13.00
C ILE A 108 -9.78 -16.42 -13.23
N ASP A 109 -9.36 -17.69 -13.27
CA ASP A 109 -7.96 -18.05 -13.47
C ASP A 109 -7.50 -17.63 -14.88
N PRO A 110 -6.56 -16.69 -15.01
CA PRO A 110 -6.07 -16.24 -16.31
C PRO A 110 -5.47 -17.37 -17.14
N ARG A 111 -5.00 -18.46 -16.50
CA ARG A 111 -4.43 -19.63 -17.18
C ARG A 111 -5.48 -20.40 -17.99
N ASN A 112 -6.75 -20.27 -17.64
CA ASN A 112 -7.86 -20.94 -18.32
C ASN A 112 -8.37 -20.17 -19.54
N TYR A 113 -7.92 -18.93 -19.75
CA TYR A 113 -8.37 -18.08 -20.84
C TYR A 113 -7.19 -17.40 -21.53
N LYS A 114 -6.97 -17.75 -22.80
CA LYS A 114 -5.94 -17.13 -23.66
C LYS A 114 -6.06 -15.60 -23.79
N PHE A 115 -7.23 -15.05 -23.46
CA PHE A 115 -7.52 -13.61 -23.52
C PHE A 115 -6.79 -12.78 -22.44
N PHE A 116 -6.52 -13.34 -21.25
CA PHE A 116 -5.90 -12.60 -20.14
C PHE A 116 -4.36 -12.70 -20.08
N VAL A 117 -3.74 -13.36 -21.06
CA VAL A 117 -2.29 -13.65 -21.11
C VAL A 117 -1.56 -12.78 -22.15
N GLN A 118 -2.20 -11.72 -22.67
CA GLN A 118 -1.60 -10.81 -23.67
C GLN A 118 -0.77 -9.70 -23.02
#